data_AF-A0A2D8C7H5-F1
#
_entry.id   AF-A0A2D8C7H5-F1
#
_cell.length_a   1.000
_cell.length_b   1.000
_cell.length_c   1.000
_cell.angle_alpha   90.00
_cell.angle_beta   90.00
_cell.angle_gamma   90.00
#
_symmetry.space_group_name_H-M   'P 1'
#
loop_
_entity.id
_entity.type
_entity.pdbx_description
1 polymer ?
#
loop_
_entity_poly.entity_id
_entity_poly.type
_entity_poly.pdbx_seq_one_letter_code
_entity_poly.pdbx_strand_id
1 'polypeptide(L)'
;MFNFKKSLPLISIFSILMSVIPSVAKAQKSPGIPMPSGPVDLSETSNVVIFIIIPAIILITFLIFRKRIKKIKEEKREKLKDENEKNNSSKKE
;
A
#
# COMPACT_ATOMS: atom_id res chain seq x y z
N MET A 1 13.37 15.89 21.99
CA MET A 1 13.28 15.03 23.18
C MET A 1 12.40 13.84 22.85
N PHE A 2 12.98 12.64 22.71
CA PHE A 2 12.26 11.43 22.29
C PHE A 2 11.33 10.96 23.42
N ASN A 3 10.02 10.84 23.13
CA ASN A 3 9.01 10.51 24.13
C ASN A 3 8.98 8.98 24.35
N PHE A 4 9.95 8.47 25.13
CA PHE A 4 10.24 7.04 25.30
C PHE A 4 9.03 6.19 25.71
N LYS A 5 8.11 6.75 26.49
CA LYS A 5 6.87 6.05 26.91
C LYS A 5 5.90 5.75 25.76
N LYS A 6 5.93 6.54 24.68
CA LYS A 6 5.09 6.32 23.48
C LYS A 6 5.69 5.28 22.53
N SER A 7 7.01 5.04 22.58
CA SER A 7 7.70 4.06 21.73
C SER A 7 7.71 2.64 22.31
N LEU A 8 7.53 2.47 23.62
CA LEU A 8 7.41 1.14 24.26
C LEU A 8 6.41 0.19 23.57
N PRO A 9 5.16 0.60 23.27
CA PRO A 9 4.19 -0.29 22.61
C PRO A 9 4.54 -0.59 21.14
N LEU A 10 5.23 0.33 20.45
CA LEU A 10 5.69 0.09 19.08
C LEU A 10 6.83 -0.92 19.02
N ILE A 11 7.74 -0.85 20.00
CA ILE A 11 8.87 -1.78 20.11
C ILE A 11 8.37 -3.19 20.44
N SER A 12 7.37 -3.33 21.32
CA SER A 12 6.82 -4.65 21.65
C SER A 12 6.08 -5.29 20.47
N ILE A 13 5.28 -4.53 19.72
CA ILE A 13 4.61 -5.01 18.50
C ILE A 13 5.64 -5.43 17.45
N PHE A 14 6.69 -4.63 17.26
CA PHE A 14 7.77 -4.94 16.31
C PHE A 14 8.51 -6.23 16.69
N SER A 15 8.83 -6.42 17.96
CA SER A 15 9.48 -7.64 18.46
C SER A 15 8.61 -8.89 18.29
N ILE A 16 7.30 -8.77 18.53
CA ILE A 16 6.34 -9.86 18.28
C ILE A 16 6.30 -10.19 16.78
N LEU A 17 6.22 -9.17 15.93
CA LEU A 17 6.18 -9.35 14.48
C LEU A 17 7.44 -10.05 13.95
N MET A 18 8.62 -9.64 14.43
CA MET A 18 9.89 -10.28 14.06
C MET A 18 10.00 -11.72 14.55
N SER A 19 9.37 -12.07 15.66
CA SER A 19 9.38 -13.44 16.18
C SER A 19 8.48 -14.39 15.39
N VAL A 20 7.43 -13.90 14.73
CA VAL A 20 6.45 -14.75 14.02
C VAL A 20 6.85 -15.03 12.57
N ILE A 21 7.60 -14.12 11.92
CA ILE A 21 8.03 -14.24 10.51
C ILE A 21 8.76 -15.57 10.21
N PRO A 22 9.73 -16.04 11.01
CA PRO A 22 10.46 -17.28 10.71
C PRO A 22 9.59 -18.53 10.81
N SER A 23 8.63 -18.53 11.73
CA SER A 23 7.71 -19.65 11.94
C SER A 23 6.76 -19.83 10.77
N VAL A 24 6.28 -18.72 10.19
CA VAL A 24 5.45 -18.73 8.98
C VAL A 24 6.27 -19.20 7.76
N ALA A 25 7.54 -18.80 7.65
CA ALA A 25 8.41 -19.24 6.55
C ALA A 25 8.66 -20.76 6.55
N LYS A 26 8.79 -21.39 7.74
CA LYS A 26 8.94 -22.86 7.82
C LYS A 26 7.64 -23.61 7.49
N ALA A 27 6.48 -23.03 7.79
CA ALA A 27 5.18 -23.60 7.46
C ALA A 27 4.85 -23.55 5.96
N GLN A 28 5.56 -22.73 5.18
CA GLN A 28 5.41 -22.68 3.71
C GLN A 28 6.02 -23.90 3.00
N LYS A 29 6.86 -24.69 3.66
CA LYS A 29 7.43 -25.91 3.09
C LYS A 29 6.50 -27.10 3.37
N SER A 30 5.50 -27.28 2.51
CA SER A 30 4.60 -28.44 2.57
C SER A 30 5.36 -29.74 2.27
N PRO A 31 5.42 -30.72 3.19
CA PRO A 31 6.00 -32.02 2.90
C PRO A 31 5.11 -32.77 1.90
N GLY A 32 5.70 -33.25 0.80
CA GLY A 32 5.00 -34.10 -0.19
C GLY A 32 4.45 -33.38 -1.42
N ILE A 33 4.58 -32.04 -1.52
CA ILE A 33 4.34 -31.32 -2.77
C ILE A 33 5.70 -31.02 -3.41
N PRO A 34 5.95 -31.42 -4.68
CA PRO A 34 7.19 -31.06 -5.34
C PRO A 34 7.34 -29.55 -5.33
N MET A 35 8.53 -29.07 -4.93
CA MET A 35 8.81 -27.65 -5.01
C MET A 35 8.58 -27.20 -6.45
N PRO A 36 7.96 -26.03 -6.66
CA PRO A 36 7.76 -25.50 -8.00
C PRO A 36 9.11 -25.47 -8.74
N SER A 37 9.03 -25.54 -10.07
CA SER A 37 10.18 -25.46 -10.98
C SER A 37 11.13 -24.34 -10.56
N GLY A 38 12.43 -24.53 -10.85
CA GLY A 38 13.52 -23.64 -10.44
C GLY A 38 13.34 -22.16 -10.83
N PRO A 39 14.39 -21.33 -10.72
CA PRO A 39 14.29 -19.90 -11.03
C PRO A 39 13.53 -19.65 -12.33
N VAL A 40 12.55 -18.74 -12.29
CA VAL A 40 11.76 -18.39 -13.47
C VAL A 40 12.73 -17.92 -14.57
N ASP A 41 12.71 -18.60 -15.71
CA ASP A 41 13.56 -18.21 -16.83
C ASP A 41 12.96 -16.98 -17.53
N LEU A 42 13.67 -15.85 -17.44
CA LEU A 42 13.27 -14.59 -18.06
C LEU A 42 13.76 -14.45 -19.50
N SER A 43 14.43 -15.46 -20.06
CA SER A 43 14.74 -15.51 -21.49
C SER A 43 13.49 -15.73 -22.35
N GLU A 44 12.49 -16.42 -21.80
CA GLU A 44 11.20 -16.65 -22.46
C GLU A 44 10.33 -15.39 -22.42
N THR A 45 9.85 -14.97 -23.60
CA THR A 45 8.99 -13.78 -23.72
C THR A 45 7.72 -13.90 -22.87
N SER A 46 7.11 -15.08 -22.79
CA SER A 46 5.91 -15.32 -21.98
C SER A 46 6.15 -15.01 -20.50
N ASN A 47 7.30 -15.42 -19.96
CA ASN A 47 7.64 -15.20 -18.56
C ASN A 47 7.89 -13.71 -18.28
N VAL A 48 8.58 -13.01 -19.19
CA VAL A 48 8.75 -11.55 -19.09
C VAL A 48 7.39 -10.83 -19.10
N VAL A 49 6.48 -11.22 -19.98
CA VAL A 49 5.16 -10.60 -20.07
C VAL A 49 4.36 -10.79 -18.77
N ILE A 50 4.33 -12.01 -18.25
CA ILE A 50 3.52 -12.36 -17.08
C ILE A 50 4.11 -11.73 -15.80
N PHE A 51 5.42 -11.87 -15.60
CA PHE A 51 6.05 -11.51 -14.33
C PHE A 51 6.53 -10.06 -14.26
N ILE A 52 6.69 -9.37 -15.40
CA ILE A 52 7.22 -7.99 -15.44
C ILE A 52 6.20 -7.03 -16.06
N ILE A 53 5.75 -7.31 -17.29
CA ILE A 53 4.95 -6.34 -18.05
C ILE A 53 3.55 -6.15 -17.42
N ILE A 54 2.84 -7.22 -17.10
CA ILE A 54 1.50 -7.12 -16.48
C ILE A 54 1.55 -6.34 -15.15
N PRO A 55 2.43 -6.67 -14.18
CA PRO A 55 2.57 -5.89 -12.96
C PRO A 55 2.94 -4.42 -13.21
N ALA A 56 3.83 -4.14 -14.17
CA ALA A 56 4.23 -2.78 -14.50
C ALA A 56 3.04 -1.94 -15.04
N ILE A 57 2.22 -2.52 -15.93
CA ILE A 57 1.02 -1.85 -16.47
C ILE A 57 0.01 -1.55 -15.36
N ILE A 58 -0.22 -2.51 -14.47
CA ILE A 58 -1.12 -2.32 -13.31
C ILE A 58 -0.60 -1.18 -12.44
N LEU A 59 0.70 -1.14 -12.15
CA LEU A 59 1.33 -0.09 -11.35
C LEU A 59 1.19 1.29 -12.02
N ILE A 60 1.50 1.40 -13.30
CA ILE A 60 1.40 2.65 -14.07
C ILE A 60 -0.05 3.15 -14.06
N THR A 61 -1.00 2.26 -14.36
CA THR A 61 -2.42 2.59 -14.38
C THR A 61 -2.88 3.06 -13.01
N PHE A 62 -2.55 2.31 -11.96
CA PHE A 62 -2.85 2.69 -10.58
C PHE A 62 -2.31 4.07 -10.21
N LEU A 63 -1.08 4.42 -10.59
CA LEU A 63 -0.50 5.72 -10.31
C LEU A 63 -1.24 6.86 -11.02
N ILE A 64 -1.64 6.65 -12.28
CA ILE A 64 -2.45 7.62 -13.02
C ILE A 64 -3.80 7.84 -12.34
N PHE A 65 -4.50 6.76 -11.97
CA PHE A 65 -5.78 6.84 -11.26
C PHE A 65 -5.62 7.53 -9.90
N ARG A 66 -4.57 7.20 -9.13
CA ARG A 66 -4.28 7.83 -7.84
C ARG A 66 -4.11 9.34 -7.98
N LYS A 67 -3.41 9.80 -9.01
CA LYS A 67 -3.20 11.24 -9.25
C LYS A 67 -4.51 11.95 -9.57
N ARG A 68 -5.38 11.34 -10.39
CA ARG A 68 -6.71 11.90 -10.74
C ARG A 68 -7.64 11.98 -9.53
N ILE A 69 -7.72 10.92 -8.73
CA ILE A 69 -8.58 10.90 -7.53
C ILE A 69 -8.14 11.97 -6.52
N LYS A 70 -6.83 12.16 -6.35
CA LYS A 70 -6.30 13.20 -5.46
C LYS A 70 -6.77 14.59 -5.87
N LYS A 71 -6.70 14.91 -7.17
CA LYS A 71 -7.15 16.20 -7.72
C LYS A 71 -8.64 16.45 -7.45
N ILE A 72 -9.50 15.47 -7.75
CA ILE A 72 -10.95 15.58 -7.53
C ILE A 72 -11.28 15.78 -6.04
N LYS A 73 -10.54 15.10 -5.16
CA LYS A 73 -10.73 15.23 -3.70
C LYS A 73 -10.36 16.62 -3.18
N GLU A 74 -9.33 17.25 -3.78
CA GLU A 74 -8.89 18.60 -3.44
C GLU A 74 -9.92 19.64 -3.89
N GLU A 75 -10.37 19.57 -5.15
CA GLU A 75 -11.42 20.45 -5.68
C GLU A 75 -12.74 20.36 -4.87
N LYS A 76 -13.13 19.15 -4.43
CA LYS A 76 -14.31 18.99 -3.57
C LYS A 76 -14.14 19.63 -2.20
N ARG A 77 -12.93 19.60 -1.63
CA ARG A 77 -12.65 20.22 -0.33
C ARG A 77 -12.67 21.74 -0.40
N GLU A 78 -12.17 22.31 -1.49
CA GLU A 78 -12.23 23.76 -1.74
C GLU A 78 -13.68 24.22 -1.85
N LYS A 79 -14.49 23.56 -2.69
CA LYS A 79 -15.92 23.88 -2.81
C LYS A 79 -16.68 23.83 -1.48
N LEU A 80 -16.41 22.82 -0.64
CA LEU A 80 -17.02 22.70 0.68
C LEU A 80 -16.56 23.79 1.66
N LYS A 81 -15.34 24.32 1.52
CA LYS A 81 -14.87 25.45 2.32
C LYS A 81 -15.58 26.74 1.90
N ASP A 82 -15.64 26.99 0.59
CA ASP A 82 -16.29 28.18 0.03
C ASP A 82 -17.79 28.22 0.39
N GLU A 83 -18.48 27.07 0.36
CA GLU A 83 -19.89 26.97 0.78
C GLU A 83 -20.07 27.24 2.28
N ASN A 84 -19.19 26.71 3.13
CA ASN A 84 -19.25 26.96 4.58
C ASN A 84 -18.93 28.41 4.94
N GLU A 85 -18.01 29.06 4.23
CA GLU A 85 -17.70 30.47 4.43
C GLU A 85 -18.90 31.37 4.04
N LYS A 86 -19.53 31.11 2.89
CA LYS A 86 -20.75 31.82 2.47
C LYS A 86 -21.92 31.64 3.44
N ASN A 87 -22.15 30.43 3.94
CA ASN A 87 -23.21 30.16 4.91
C ASN A 87 -22.97 30.85 6.26
N ASN A 88 -21.70 30.97 6.68
CA ASN A 88 -21.35 31.65 7.92
C ASN A 88 -21.39 33.18 7.81
N SER A 89 -21.13 33.76 6.64
CA SER A 89 -21.29 35.22 6.43
C SER A 89 -22.77 35.62 6.38
N SER A 90 -23.61 34.83 5.70
CA SER A 90 -25.06 35.07 5.62
C SER A 90 -25.79 34.94 6.98
N LYS A 91 -25.18 34.26 7.96
CA LYS A 91 -25.76 34.08 9.30
C LYS A 91 -25.35 35.16 10.30
N LYS A 92 -24.43 36.06 9.91
CA LYS A 92 -23.93 37.17 10.73
C LYS A 92 -24.56 38.52 10.39
N GLU A 93 -25.28 38.60 9.27
CA GLU A 93 -26.18 39.70 8.90
C GLU A 93 -27.59 39.44 9.45
#